data_AF-A0AAJ6K5C0-F1
#
_entry.id   AF-A0AAJ6K5C0-F1
#
_cell.length_a   1.000
_cell.length_b   1.000
_cell.length_c   1.000
_cell.angle_alpha   90.00
_cell.angle_beta   90.00
_cell.angle_gamma   90.00
#
_symmetry.space_group_name_H-M   'P 1'
#
loop_
_entity.id
_entity.type
_entity.pdbx_description
1 polymer ?
#
loop_
_entity_poly.entity_id
_entity_poly.type
_entity_poly.pdbx_seq_one_letter_code
_entity_poly.pdbx_strand_id
1 'polypeptide(L)'
;MFTAIATWYIMPIVILIIWMALTFLKKNFAKYWPKRLRIIDIMMLVLLLGIHGLSVTLTGLSLLPFLAFAASAFGLVLTVYLVYTEDDFRVRRFFVIYWRTLDIFIVGMYIILLLIQVASFLGIM
;
A
#
# COMPACT_ATOMS: atom_id res chain seq x y z
N MET A 1 -1.96 23.91 -10.33
CA MET A 1 -0.49 23.77 -10.47
C MET A 1 0.24 23.84 -9.12
N PHE A 2 -0.04 24.84 -8.25
CA PHE A 2 0.53 24.91 -6.89
C PHE A 2 0.13 23.77 -5.93
N THR A 3 -0.98 23.08 -6.17
CA THR A 3 -1.48 21.99 -5.31
C THR A 3 -0.76 20.65 -5.51
N ALA A 4 -0.30 20.34 -6.72
CA ALA A 4 0.38 19.08 -7.05
C ALA A 4 1.82 19.05 -6.49
N ILE A 5 2.55 20.17 -6.60
CA ILE A 5 3.92 20.28 -6.09
C ILE A 5 3.93 20.21 -4.56
N ALA A 6 2.95 20.83 -3.89
CA ALA A 6 2.85 20.75 -2.44
C ALA A 6 2.52 19.32 -1.96
N THR A 7 1.66 18.60 -2.67
CA THR A 7 1.15 17.28 -2.19
C THR A 7 2.20 16.17 -2.22
N TRP A 8 3.10 16.13 -3.20
CA TRP A 8 4.06 15.02 -3.28
C TRP A 8 5.19 15.08 -2.24
N TYR A 9 5.60 16.26 -1.77
CA TYR A 9 6.54 16.38 -0.63
C TYR A 9 5.85 16.16 0.72
N ILE A 10 4.59 16.59 0.83
CA ILE A 10 3.82 16.45 2.07
C ILE A 10 3.47 14.98 2.32
N MET A 11 3.16 14.19 1.29
CA MET A 11 2.70 12.82 1.47
C MET A 11 3.72 11.88 2.15
N PRO A 12 5.02 11.89 1.79
CA PRO A 12 6.06 11.15 2.50
C PRO A 12 6.17 11.57 3.97
N ILE A 13 6.09 12.86 4.25
CA ILE A 13 6.14 13.41 5.62
C ILE A 13 4.93 12.91 6.41
N VAL A 14 3.73 12.97 5.82
CA VAL A 14 2.50 12.45 6.44
C VAL A 14 2.61 10.95 6.70
N ILE A 15 3.11 10.16 5.75
CA ILE A 15 3.34 8.71 5.94
C ILE A 15 4.28 8.46 7.11
N LEU A 16 5.37 9.22 7.22
CA LEU A 16 6.32 9.10 8.35
C LEU A 16 5.68 9.49 9.69
N ILE A 17 4.90 10.58 9.73
CA ILE A 17 4.19 11.02 10.94
C ILE A 17 3.17 9.97 11.38
N ILE A 18 2.36 9.43 10.46
CA ILE A 18 1.36 8.41 10.82
C ILE A 18 2.08 7.12 11.22
N TRP A 19 3.18 6.73 10.57
CA TRP A 19 4.00 5.59 11.00
C TRP A 19 4.52 5.77 12.44
N MET A 20 5.06 6.93 12.77
CA MET A 20 5.51 7.27 14.12
C MET A 20 4.35 7.25 15.13
N ALA A 21 3.21 7.83 14.77
CA ALA A 21 2.02 7.82 15.62
C ALA A 21 1.51 6.38 15.89
N LEU A 22 1.46 5.53 14.87
CA LEU A 22 1.03 4.13 15.01
C LEU A 22 2.03 3.29 15.81
N THR A 23 3.33 3.50 15.62
CA THR A 23 4.36 2.81 16.41
C THR A 23 4.31 3.24 17.88
N PHE A 24 4.13 4.53 18.14
CA PHE A 24 3.92 5.06 19.50
C PHE A 24 2.64 4.52 20.14
N LEU A 25 1.52 4.54 19.41
CA LEU A 25 0.23 4.04 19.89
C LEU A 25 0.29 2.53 20.19
N LYS A 26 0.90 1.75 19.30
CA LYS A 26 1.13 0.32 19.52
C LYS A 26 1.97 0.06 20.76
N LYS A 27 3.00 0.88 21.02
CA LYS A 27 3.86 0.76 22.20
C LYS A 27 3.11 1.12 23.48
N ASN A 28 2.34 2.20 23.48
CA ASN A 28 1.62 2.69 24.68
C ASN A 28 0.35 1.89 25.00
N PHE A 29 -0.35 1.38 23.98
CA PHE A 29 -1.62 0.65 24.11
C PHE A 29 -1.48 -0.82 23.71
N ALA A 30 -0.29 -1.41 23.92
CA ALA A 30 0.01 -2.80 23.59
C ALA A 30 -1.02 -3.80 24.15
N LYS A 31 -1.64 -3.49 25.31
CA LYS A 31 -2.67 -4.30 25.96
C LYS A 31 -3.97 -4.40 25.13
N TYR A 32 -4.33 -3.35 24.41
CA TYR A 32 -5.56 -3.28 23.59
C TYR A 32 -5.27 -3.46 22.09
N TRP A 33 -4.00 -3.50 21.69
CA TRP A 33 -3.63 -3.66 20.29
C TRP A 33 -3.94 -5.07 19.79
N PRO A 34 -4.65 -5.23 18.67
CA PRO A 34 -4.93 -6.55 18.11
C PRO A 34 -3.62 -7.24 17.70
N LYS A 35 -3.32 -8.39 18.33
CA LYS A 35 -2.05 -9.13 18.17
C LYS A 35 -1.66 -9.45 16.72
N ARG A 36 -2.63 -9.46 15.80
CA ARG A 36 -2.44 -9.85 14.39
C ARG A 36 -2.39 -8.68 13.42
N LEU A 37 -2.80 -7.48 13.85
CA LEU A 37 -2.85 -6.31 12.99
C LEU A 37 -1.48 -5.65 12.98
N ARG A 38 -0.82 -5.69 11.82
CA ARG A 38 0.47 -5.01 11.66
C ARG A 38 0.20 -3.55 11.31
N ILE A 39 1.16 -2.69 11.68
CA ILE A 39 1.11 -1.27 11.35
C ILE A 39 1.00 -1.09 9.83
N ILE A 40 1.68 -1.93 9.07
CA ILE A 40 1.67 -1.89 7.60
C ILE A 40 0.28 -2.13 7.00
N ASP A 41 -0.56 -2.95 7.65
CA ASP A 41 -1.93 -3.23 7.21
C ASP A 41 -2.79 -1.94 7.27
N ILE A 42 -2.54 -1.07 8.26
CA ILE A 42 -3.16 0.27 8.34
C ILE A 42 -2.51 1.23 7.34
N MET A 43 -1.18 1.15 7.19
CA MET A 43 -0.43 2.00 6.26
C MET A 43 -0.82 1.76 4.82
N MET A 44 -1.28 0.56 4.45
CA MET A 44 -1.78 0.30 3.12
C MET A 44 -2.85 1.31 2.68
N LEU A 45 -3.79 1.69 3.55
CA LEU A 45 -4.82 2.69 3.20
C LEU A 45 -4.21 4.07 2.93
N VAL A 46 -3.25 4.48 3.74
CA VAL A 46 -2.53 5.76 3.56
C VAL A 46 -1.69 5.73 2.29
N LEU A 47 -1.02 4.61 2.01
CA LEU A 47 -0.22 4.42 0.81
C LEU A 47 -1.08 4.46 -0.46
N LEU A 48 -2.29 3.90 -0.44
CA LEU A 48 -3.22 4.00 -1.56
C LEU A 48 -3.59 5.46 -1.88
N LEU A 49 -3.79 6.31 -0.86
CA LEU A 49 -3.99 7.75 -1.08
C LEU A 49 -2.76 8.41 -1.70
N GLY A 50 -1.56 8.03 -1.25
CA GLY A 50 -0.30 8.51 -1.82
C GLY A 50 -0.12 8.09 -3.28
N ILE A 51 -0.41 6.83 -3.61
CA ILE A 51 -0.40 6.32 -4.98
C ILE A 51 -1.40 7.07 -5.84
N HIS A 52 -2.61 7.34 -5.35
CA HIS A 52 -3.60 8.12 -6.09
C HIS A 52 -3.05 9.51 -6.45
N GLY A 53 -2.55 10.25 -5.47
CA GLY A 53 -1.99 11.58 -5.70
C GLY A 53 -0.82 11.58 -6.68
N LEU A 54 0.14 10.66 -6.50
CA LEU A 54 1.31 10.53 -7.37
C LEU A 54 0.92 10.12 -8.80
N SER A 55 0.04 9.12 -8.94
CA SER A 55 -0.37 8.64 -10.27
C SER A 55 -1.13 9.69 -11.07
N VAL A 56 -2.06 10.42 -10.44
CA VAL A 56 -2.78 11.52 -11.10
C VAL A 56 -1.82 12.62 -11.51
N THR A 57 -0.80 12.92 -10.70
CA THR A 57 0.20 13.95 -11.02
C THR A 57 1.12 13.53 -12.18
N LEU A 58 1.59 12.28 -12.18
CA LEU A 58 2.53 11.77 -13.17
C LEU A 58 1.89 11.41 -14.51
N THR A 59 0.68 10.85 -14.48
CA THR A 59 0.05 10.23 -15.66
C THR A 59 -1.28 10.87 -16.05
N GLY A 60 -1.83 11.76 -15.23
CA GLY A 60 -3.18 12.30 -15.39
C GLY A 60 -4.30 11.33 -14.98
N LEU A 61 -3.97 10.09 -14.60
CA LEU A 61 -4.92 9.02 -14.26
C LEU A 61 -4.64 8.44 -12.87
N SER A 62 -5.70 8.02 -12.19
CA SER A 62 -5.57 7.29 -10.92
C SER A 62 -5.20 5.83 -11.19
N LEU A 63 -4.14 5.33 -10.57
CA LEU A 63 -3.78 3.91 -10.63
C LEU A 63 -4.66 3.01 -9.75
N LEU A 64 -5.49 3.59 -8.86
CA LEU A 64 -6.31 2.81 -7.92
C LEU A 64 -7.26 1.79 -8.57
N PRO A 65 -8.00 2.10 -9.66
CA PRO A 65 -8.86 1.13 -10.31
C PRO A 65 -8.07 -0.05 -10.88
N PHE A 66 -6.88 0.21 -11.42
CA PHE A 66 -5.99 -0.82 -11.95
C PHE A 66 -5.42 -1.69 -10.83
N LEU A 67 -5.07 -1.08 -9.68
CA LEU A 67 -4.65 -1.82 -8.49
C LEU A 67 -5.78 -2.69 -7.92
N ALA A 68 -7.02 -2.19 -7.89
CA ALA A 68 -8.17 -2.96 -7.47
C ALA A 68 -8.39 -4.17 -8.40
N PHE A 69 -8.32 -3.96 -9.72
CA PHE A 69 -8.42 -5.03 -10.70
C PHE A 69 -7.29 -6.06 -10.54
N ALA A 70 -6.04 -5.61 -10.41
CA ALA A 70 -4.90 -6.49 -10.19
C ALA A 70 -5.02 -7.28 -8.87
N ALA A 71 -5.51 -6.65 -7.80
CA ALA A 71 -5.76 -7.29 -6.52
C ALA A 71 -6.84 -8.37 -6.65
N SER A 72 -7.95 -8.09 -7.33
CA SER A 72 -9.00 -9.08 -7.59
C SER A 72 -8.48 -10.25 -8.42
N ALA A 73 -7.75 -9.99 -9.51
CA ALA A 73 -7.15 -11.03 -10.35
C ALA A 73 -6.17 -11.89 -9.55
N PHE A 74 -5.31 -11.28 -8.73
CA PHE A 74 -4.40 -11.99 -7.84
C PHE A 74 -5.17 -12.86 -6.82
N GLY A 75 -6.28 -12.37 -6.27
CA GLY A 75 -7.13 -13.14 -5.38
C GLY A 75 -7.68 -14.41 -6.03
N LEU A 76 -8.12 -14.32 -7.29
CA LEU A 76 -8.59 -15.47 -8.05
C LEU A 76 -7.47 -16.50 -8.28
N VAL A 77 -6.30 -16.03 -8.74
CA VAL A 77 -5.12 -16.89 -8.94
C VAL A 77 -4.72 -17.58 -7.64
N LEU A 78 -4.70 -16.84 -6.53
CA LEU A 78 -4.33 -17.38 -5.22
C LEU A 78 -5.34 -18.42 -4.72
N THR A 79 -6.64 -18.21 -4.95
CA THR A 79 -7.68 -19.22 -4.63
C THR A 79 -7.41 -20.51 -5.37
N VAL A 80 -7.20 -20.44 -6.69
CA VAL A 80 -6.88 -21.61 -7.51
C VAL A 80 -5.62 -22.31 -7.00
N TYR A 81 -4.53 -21.55 -6.79
CA TYR A 81 -3.27 -22.08 -6.28
C TYR A 81 -3.43 -22.82 -4.94
N LEU A 82 -4.15 -22.24 -3.98
CA LEU A 82 -4.32 -22.85 -2.65
C LEU A 82 -5.20 -24.09 -2.68
N VAL A 83 -6.23 -24.12 -3.53
CA VAL A 83 -7.08 -25.32 -3.72
C VAL A 83 -6.28 -26.47 -4.34
N TYR A 84 -5.34 -26.18 -5.24
CA TYR A 84 -4.49 -27.22 -5.84
C TYR A 84 -3.35 -27.70 -4.95
N THR A 85 -2.90 -26.88 -3.99
CA THR A 85 -1.70 -27.17 -3.18
C THR A 85 -2.01 -27.61 -1.75
N GLU A 86 -3.21 -27.33 -1.23
CA GLU A 86 -3.62 -27.74 0.11
C GLU A 86 -4.76 -28.76 0.05
N ASP A 87 -4.63 -29.86 0.79
CA ASP A 87 -5.69 -30.88 0.92
C ASP A 87 -6.95 -30.34 1.61
N ASP A 88 -6.82 -29.28 2.42
CA ASP A 88 -7.94 -28.60 3.09
C ASP A 88 -7.81 -27.08 2.93
N PHE A 89 -8.78 -26.48 2.21
CA PHE A 89 -8.79 -25.07 1.90
C PHE A 89 -9.08 -24.22 3.14
N ARG A 90 -8.02 -23.68 3.74
CA ARG A 90 -8.11 -22.80 4.90
C ARG A 90 -8.26 -21.34 4.49
N VAL A 91 -9.51 -20.85 4.51
CA VAL A 91 -9.88 -19.43 4.26
C VAL A 91 -8.97 -18.45 5.04
N ARG A 92 -8.62 -18.80 6.27
CA ARG A 92 -7.73 -17.98 7.11
C ARG A 92 -6.34 -17.79 6.48
N ARG A 93 -5.78 -18.83 5.87
CA ARG A 93 -4.46 -18.78 5.23
C ARG A 93 -4.51 -17.98 3.93
N PHE A 94 -5.60 -18.11 3.17
CA PHE A 94 -5.86 -17.28 2.00
C PHE A 94 -5.76 -15.78 2.35
N PHE A 95 -6.53 -15.30 3.33
CA PHE A 95 -6.51 -13.87 3.68
C PHE A 95 -5.14 -13.39 4.16
N VAL A 96 -4.40 -14.22 4.90
CA VAL A 96 -3.05 -13.85 5.36
C VAL A 96 -2.10 -13.69 4.18
N ILE A 97 -2.05 -14.66 3.26
CA ILE A 97 -1.16 -14.57 2.09
C ILE A 97 -1.60 -13.42 1.19
N TYR A 98 -2.89 -13.30 0.93
CA TYR A 98 -3.48 -12.27 0.09
C TYR A 98 -3.10 -10.86 0.57
N TRP A 99 -3.39 -10.53 1.83
CA TRP A 99 -3.07 -9.22 2.39
C TRP A 99 -1.57 -8.95 2.44
N ARG A 100 -0.75 -9.96 2.80
CA ARG A 100 0.71 -9.78 2.90
C ARG A 100 1.35 -9.49 1.56
N THR A 101 0.90 -10.17 0.50
CA THR A 101 1.41 -9.93 -0.85
C THR A 101 0.95 -8.57 -1.36
N LEU A 102 -0.31 -8.19 -1.11
CA LEU A 102 -0.80 -6.86 -1.48
C LEU A 102 -0.08 -5.72 -0.75
N ASP A 103 0.20 -5.86 0.54
CA ASP A 103 0.96 -4.88 1.31
C ASP A 103 2.32 -4.60 0.64
N ILE A 104 3.06 -5.66 0.32
CA ILE A 104 4.40 -5.57 -0.31
C ILE A 104 4.28 -4.91 -1.69
N PHE A 105 3.29 -5.32 -2.49
CA PHE A 105 3.07 -4.78 -3.82
C PHE A 105 2.73 -3.29 -3.79
N ILE A 106 1.87 -2.86 -2.87
CA ILE A 106 1.46 -1.45 -2.72
C ILE A 106 2.63 -0.60 -2.24
N VAL A 107 3.42 -1.07 -1.27
CA VAL A 107 4.64 -0.39 -0.84
C VAL A 107 5.62 -0.23 -2.00
N GLY A 108 5.87 -1.30 -2.76
CA GLY A 108 6.74 -1.26 -3.93
C GLY A 108 6.26 -0.27 -4.98
N MET A 109 4.95 -0.27 -5.28
CA MET A 109 4.36 0.65 -6.26
C MET A 109 4.50 2.11 -5.82
N TYR A 110 4.23 2.40 -4.54
CA TYR A 110 4.40 3.75 -4.00
C TYR A 110 5.85 4.23 -4.12
N ILE A 111 6.83 3.38 -3.78
CA ILE A 111 8.26 3.70 -3.89
C ILE A 111 8.64 4.01 -5.35
N ILE A 112 8.21 3.17 -6.30
CA ILE A 112 8.50 3.38 -7.73
C ILE A 112 7.93 4.71 -8.22
N LEU A 113 6.66 5.00 -7.92
CA LEU A 113 6.04 6.27 -8.32
C LEU A 113 6.75 7.47 -7.69
N LEU A 114 7.15 7.36 -6.43
CA LEU A 114 7.88 8.42 -5.75
C LEU A 114 9.26 8.66 -6.39
N LEU A 115 9.99 7.59 -6.76
CA LEU A 115 11.27 7.72 -7.46
C LEU A 115 11.10 8.38 -8.84
N ILE A 116 10.05 8.02 -9.59
CA ILE A 116 9.75 8.65 -10.89
C ILE A 116 9.44 10.14 -10.69
N GLN A 117 8.63 10.49 -9.69
CA GLN A 117 8.31 11.89 -9.38
C GLN A 117 9.57 12.69 -9.00
N VAL A 118 10.46 12.11 -8.21
CA VAL A 118 11.74 12.74 -7.84
C VAL A 118 12.63 12.91 -9.06
N ALA A 119 12.75 11.90 -9.93
CA ALA A 119 13.54 11.98 -11.15
C ALA A 119 13.02 13.08 -12.09
N SER A 120 11.70 13.19 -12.23
CA SER A 120 11.05 14.23 -13.03
C SER A 120 11.28 15.63 -12.44
N PHE A 121 11.19 15.77 -11.12
CA PHE A 121 11.48 17.04 -10.45
C PHE A 121 12.94 17.49 -10.61
N LEU A 122 13.89 16.54 -10.60
CA LEU A 122 15.32 16.81 -10.80
C LEU A 122 15.70 17.05 -12.28
N GLY A 123 14.76 16.92 -13.22
CA GLY A 123 15.01 17.07 -14.66
C GLY A 123 15.84 15.94 -15.27
N ILE A 124 15.90 14.79 -14.62
CA ILE A 124 16.58 13.57 -15.12
C ILE A 124 15.67 12.85 -16.15
N MET A 125 14.36 13.11 -16.10
CA MET A 125 13.31 12.57 -16.96
C MET A 125 12.26 13.64 -17.22
#